data_AF-A0A7S0VS30-F1
#
_entry.id   AF-A0A7S0VS30-F1
#
_cell.length_a   1.000
_cell.length_b   1.000
_cell.length_c   1.000
_cell.angle_alpha   90.00
_cell.angle_beta   90.00
_cell.angle_gamma   90.00
#
_symmetry.space_group_name_H-M   'P 1'
#
loop_
_entity.id
_entity.type
_entity.pdbx_description
1 polymer ?
#
loop_
_entity_poly.entity_id
_entity_poly.type
_entity_poly.pdbx_seq_one_letter_code
_entity_poly.pdbx_strand_id
1 'polypeptide(L)'
;GGQGRVGDVTKEEVVKEVLSEGGFTGVVHAVGILFETDMNKFASGSGSIPAPGTTYDLITRQTAQGAAGALAATKAPGADPLPFAFVSAAEARWTFDGAFKGTPAEWLHR
;
A
#
# COMPACT_ATOMS: atom_id res chain seq x y z
N GLY A 1 21.62 -10.21 -9.22
CA GLY A 1 20.26 -9.71 -8.92
C GLY A 1 20.41 -8.65 -7.86
N GLY A 2 19.90 -7.44 -8.11
CA GLY A 2 20.00 -6.34 -7.13
C GLY A 2 19.34 -6.74 -5.82
N GLN A 3 20.04 -6.53 -4.71
CA GLN A 3 19.52 -6.76 -3.38
C GLN A 3 18.50 -5.64 -3.08
N GLY A 4 17.24 -6.00 -2.82
CA GLY A 4 16.22 -5.02 -2.45
C GLY A 4 16.55 -4.34 -1.13
N ARG A 5 16.21 -3.06 -0.98
CA ARG A 5 16.25 -2.36 0.31
C ARG A 5 15.10 -2.86 1.19
N VAL A 6 15.38 -3.04 2.49
CA VAL A 6 14.37 -3.35 3.50
C VAL A 6 14.05 -2.06 4.24
N GLY A 7 12.77 -1.70 4.32
CA GLY A 7 12.30 -0.49 4.98
C GLY A 7 10.83 -0.60 5.40
N ASP A 8 10.48 0.12 6.46
CA ASP A 8 9.09 0.25 6.92
C ASP A 8 8.45 1.46 6.24
N VAL A 9 7.50 1.19 5.35
CA VAL A 9 6.87 2.20 4.50
C VAL A 9 5.80 3.00 5.24
N THR A 10 5.45 2.61 6.48
CA THR A 10 4.67 3.45 7.40
C THR A 10 5.47 4.65 7.91
N LYS A 11 6.79 4.65 7.70
CA LYS A 11 7.69 5.74 8.09
C LYS A 11 8.06 6.56 6.87
N GLU A 12 7.54 7.78 6.81
CA GLU A 12 7.74 8.68 5.66
C GLU A 12 9.23 8.96 5.39
N GLU A 13 10.04 9.06 6.44
CA GLU A 13 11.48 9.28 6.35
C GLU A 13 12.21 8.15 5.63
N VAL A 14 11.78 6.90 5.83
CA VAL A 14 12.36 5.73 5.15
C VAL A 14 12.06 5.79 3.65
N VAL A 15 10.83 6.19 3.29
CA VAL A 15 10.44 6.33 1.88
C VAL A 15 11.23 7.46 1.21
N LYS A 16 11.41 8.60 1.89
CA LYS A 16 12.21 9.72 1.39
C LYS A 16 13.67 9.34 1.20
N GLU A 17 14.25 8.61 2.16
CA GLU A 17 15.63 8.11 2.05
C GLU A 17 15.81 7.26 0.79
N VAL A 18 14.93 6.29 0.57
CA VAL A 18 14.99 5.43 -0.62
C VAL A 18 14.84 6.25 -1.90
N LEU A 19 13.84 7.14 -1.99
CA LEU A 19 13.61 7.95 -3.20
C LEU A 19 14.77 8.92 -3.48
N SER A 20 15.49 9.36 -2.45
CA SER A 20 16.65 10.24 -2.59
C SER A 20 17.86 9.58 -3.25
N GLU A 21 17.93 8.23 -3.27
CA GLU A 21 18.97 7.49 -3.99
C GLU A 21 18.93 7.76 -5.50
N GLY A 22 17.75 8.14 -6.03
CA GLY A 22 17.56 8.45 -7.43
C GLY A 22 17.66 7.23 -8.36
N GLY A 23 17.62 7.48 -9.67
CA GLY A 23 17.69 6.41 -10.69
C GLY A 23 16.40 5.65 -10.92
N PHE A 24 15.30 6.00 -10.24
CA PHE A 24 13.98 5.43 -10.46
C PHE A 24 13.27 6.09 -11.65
N THR A 25 12.54 5.29 -12.43
CA THR A 25 11.68 5.78 -13.53
C THR A 25 10.19 5.75 -13.16
N GLY A 26 9.87 5.40 -11.91
CA GLY A 26 8.52 5.26 -11.40
C GLY A 26 8.48 4.55 -10.06
N VAL A 27 7.33 4.60 -9.40
CA VAL A 27 7.08 3.95 -8.11
C VAL A 27 5.84 3.08 -8.24
N VAL A 28 5.94 1.83 -7.77
CA VAL A 28 4.80 0.92 -7.64
C VAL A 28 4.59 0.64 -6.16
N HIS A 29 3.49 1.15 -5.61
CA HIS A 29 3.06 0.84 -4.26
C HIS A 29 2.21 -0.42 -4.28
N ALA A 30 2.73 -1.48 -3.66
CA ALA A 30 2.06 -2.78 -3.54
C ALA A 30 2.04 -3.26 -2.08
N VAL A 31 1.94 -2.31 -1.15
CA VAL A 31 1.90 -2.57 0.29
C VAL A 31 0.45 -2.58 0.72
N GLY A 32 0.05 -3.61 1.45
CA GLY A 32 -1.31 -3.68 1.97
C GLY A 32 -1.50 -4.79 2.98
N ILE A 33 -2.64 -4.74 3.65
CA ILE A 33 -3.17 -5.82 4.47
C ILE A 33 -4.54 -6.19 3.93
N LEU A 34 -4.91 -7.47 4.04
CA LEU A 34 -6.25 -7.92 3.69
C LEU A 34 -7.14 -8.07 4.93
N PHE A 35 -6.55 -8.49 6.05
CA PHE A 35 -7.25 -8.65 7.31
C PHE A 35 -6.50 -7.92 8.43
N GLU A 36 -7.24 -7.31 9.35
CA GLU A 36 -6.69 -6.62 10.53
C GLU A 36 -6.43 -7.57 11.71
N THR A 37 -6.61 -8.87 11.50
CA THR A 37 -6.46 -9.93 12.50
C THR A 37 -5.42 -10.97 12.06
N ASP A 38 -5.19 -11.98 12.90
CA ASP A 38 -4.36 -13.16 12.59
C ASP A 38 -4.77 -13.89 11.30
N MET A 39 -5.96 -13.63 10.75
CA MET A 39 -6.35 -14.16 9.44
C MET A 39 -5.45 -13.66 8.30
N ASN A 40 -4.79 -12.51 8.47
CA ASN A 40 -3.90 -11.95 7.46
C ASN A 40 -2.74 -12.89 7.11
N LYS A 41 -2.31 -13.76 8.03
CA LYS A 41 -1.26 -14.75 7.77
C LYS A 41 -1.59 -15.71 6.63
N PHE A 42 -2.88 -15.91 6.33
CA PHE A 42 -3.34 -16.76 5.24
C PHE A 42 -3.41 -16.03 3.90
N ALA A 43 -3.54 -14.70 3.92
CA ALA A 43 -3.60 -13.86 2.74
C ALA A 43 -2.25 -13.21 2.37
N SER A 44 -1.37 -13.08 3.36
CA SER A 44 -0.06 -12.47 3.22
C SER A 44 0.94 -13.46 2.63
N GLY A 45 1.62 -13.07 1.55
CA GLY A 45 2.70 -13.88 0.96
C GLY A 45 3.88 -14.12 1.90
N SER A 46 4.04 -13.31 2.95
CA SER A 46 5.06 -13.48 4.00
C SER A 46 4.52 -14.13 5.28
N GLY A 47 3.21 -14.42 5.35
CA GLY A 47 2.56 -14.92 6.57
C GLY A 47 2.45 -13.87 7.69
N SER A 48 2.49 -12.58 7.36
CA SER A 48 2.49 -11.50 8.36
C SER A 48 1.21 -11.44 9.20
N ILE A 49 1.40 -11.24 10.51
CA ILE A 49 0.35 -10.97 11.48
C ILE A 49 0.39 -9.48 11.82
N PRO A 50 -0.72 -8.72 11.65
CA PRO A 50 -0.76 -7.30 11.98
C PRO A 50 -0.52 -7.06 13.47
N ALA A 51 0.19 -5.99 13.81
CA ALA A 51 0.30 -5.55 15.19
C ALA A 51 -1.06 -5.03 15.69
N PRO A 52 -1.34 -5.05 17.01
CA PRO A 52 -2.57 -4.49 17.56
C PRO A 52 -2.80 -3.03 17.11
N GLY A 53 -4.02 -2.72 16.65
CA GLY A 53 -4.37 -1.38 16.16
C GLY A 53 -3.96 -1.11 14.71
N THR A 54 -3.36 -2.08 14.01
CA THR A 54 -3.08 -1.98 12.58
C THR A 54 -4.40 -2.01 11.79
N THR A 55 -4.65 -0.99 10.96
CA THR A 55 -5.85 -0.92 10.12
C THR A 55 -5.53 -0.93 8.64
N TYR A 56 -6.53 -1.25 7.81
CA TYR A 56 -6.41 -1.17 6.35
C TYR A 56 -6.05 0.26 5.92
N ASP A 57 -6.68 1.25 6.55
CA ASP A 57 -6.40 2.66 6.28
C ASP A 57 -4.93 3.01 6.56
N LEU A 58 -4.41 2.59 7.72
CA LEU A 58 -3.03 2.81 8.11
C LEU A 58 -2.03 2.16 7.13
N ILE A 59 -2.22 0.88 6.82
CA ILE A 59 -1.21 0.14 6.04
C ILE A 59 -1.36 0.33 4.54
N THR A 60 -2.59 0.35 4.02
CA THR A 60 -2.81 0.39 2.57
C THR A 60 -2.93 1.83 2.08
N ARG A 61 -3.81 2.64 2.70
CA ARG A 61 -4.13 3.99 2.20
C ARG A 61 -3.07 5.03 2.58
N GLN A 62 -2.73 5.13 3.86
CA GLN A 62 -1.82 6.17 4.33
C GLN A 62 -0.40 5.97 3.80
N THR A 63 0.07 4.72 3.69
CA THR A 63 1.38 4.45 3.10
C THR A 63 1.44 4.78 1.61
N ALA A 64 0.36 4.56 0.86
CA ALA A 64 0.27 4.94 -0.54
C ALA A 64 0.31 6.46 -0.71
N GLN A 65 -0.43 7.18 0.14
CA GLN A 65 -0.41 8.64 0.18
C GLN A 65 0.97 9.19 0.57
N GLY A 66 1.59 8.61 1.60
CA GLY A 66 2.94 8.98 2.04
C GLY A 66 3.98 8.77 0.94
N ALA A 67 3.92 7.64 0.24
CA ALA A 67 4.83 7.35 -0.86
C ALA A 67 4.60 8.28 -2.07
N ALA A 68 3.36 8.56 -2.43
CA ALA A 68 3.02 9.51 -3.49
C ALA A 68 3.47 10.93 -3.14
N GLY A 69 3.27 11.35 -1.89
CA GLY A 69 3.72 12.65 -1.37
C GLY A 69 5.24 12.79 -1.38
N ALA A 70 5.96 11.75 -0.93
CA ALA A 70 7.41 11.71 -0.96
C ALA A 70 7.95 11.79 -2.40
N LEU A 71 7.34 11.05 -3.34
CA LEU A 71 7.71 11.12 -4.76
C LEU A 71 7.45 12.50 -5.37
N ALA A 72 6.33 13.14 -5.03
CA ALA A 72 6.05 14.49 -5.47
C ALA A 72 7.10 15.49 -4.96
N ALA A 73 7.62 15.28 -3.74
CA ALA A 73 8.66 16.10 -3.14
C ALA A 73 10.05 15.89 -3.76
N THR A 74 10.32 14.77 -4.42
CA THR A 74 11.61 14.54 -5.13
C THR A 74 11.66 15.16 -6.52
N LYS A 75 10.58 15.81 -6.98
CA LYS A 75 10.50 16.41 -8.31
C LYS A 75 11.45 17.61 -8.42
N ALA A 76 12.46 17.49 -9.28
CA ALA A 76 13.32 18.61 -9.63
C ALA A 76 12.53 19.68 -10.42
N PRO A 77 12.86 20.98 -10.27
CA PRO A 77 12.25 22.04 -11.08
C PRO A 77 12.40 21.77 -12.58
N GLY A 78 11.28 21.77 -13.31
CA GLY A 78 11.26 21.54 -14.76
C GLY A 78 11.35 20.06 -15.21
N ALA A 79 11.46 19.11 -14.29
CA ALA A 79 11.36 17.68 -14.61
C ALA A 79 9.89 17.23 -14.70
N ASP A 80 9.62 16.21 -15.51
CA ASP A 80 8.33 15.52 -15.50
C ASP A 80 8.15 14.73 -14.19
N PRO A 81 6.92 14.64 -13.64
CA PRO A 81 6.67 13.82 -12.47
C PRO A 81 6.92 12.34 -12.80
N LEU A 82 7.58 11.64 -11.89
CA LEU A 82 7.71 10.19 -12.00
C LEU A 82 6.32 9.53 -11.87
N PRO A 83 6.01 8.52 -12.70
CA PRO A 83 4.75 7.81 -12.60
C PRO A 83 4.64 7.06 -11.27
N PHE A 84 3.45 7.10 -10.68
CA PHE A 84 3.09 6.38 -9.46
C PHE A 84 1.93 5.43 -9.75
N ALA A 85 2.11 4.15 -9.44
CA ALA A 85 1.06 3.14 -9.53
C ALA A 85 0.72 2.63 -8.14
N PHE A 86 -0.55 2.70 -7.77
CA PHE A 86 -1.09 2.08 -6.56
C PHE A 86 -1.76 0.76 -6.92
N VAL A 87 -1.34 -0.32 -6.26
CA VAL A 87 -1.91 -1.66 -6.43
C VAL A 87 -2.83 -1.96 -5.24
N SER A 88 -4.14 -1.88 -5.45
CA SER A 88 -5.13 -2.32 -4.46
C SER A 88 -5.71 -3.68 -4.83
N ALA A 89 -5.74 -4.59 -3.86
CA ALA A 89 -6.39 -5.89 -4.00
C ALA A 89 -7.89 -5.86 -3.63
N ALA A 90 -8.41 -4.74 -3.11
CA ALA A 90 -9.72 -4.70 -2.45
C ALA A 90 -10.67 -3.57 -2.89
N GLU A 91 -10.29 -2.64 -3.78
CA GLU A 91 -11.16 -1.46 -4.05
C GLU A 91 -11.51 -1.25 -5.54
N ALA A 92 -10.86 -1.95 -6.48
CA ALA A 92 -11.25 -1.89 -7.88
C ALA A 92 -12.39 -2.90 -8.17
N ARG A 93 -13.64 -2.49 -7.90
CA ARG A 93 -14.94 -3.15 -8.23
C ARG A 93 -15.60 -4.02 -7.15
N TRP A 94 -15.32 -3.83 -5.87
CA TRP A 94 -16.27 -4.29 -4.86
C TRP A 94 -17.39 -3.26 -4.79
N THR A 95 -18.37 -3.39 -5.69
CA THR A 95 -19.52 -2.48 -5.78
C THR A 95 -20.43 -2.57 -4.57
N PHE A 96 -20.20 -3.52 -3.64
CA PHE A 96 -21.08 -3.85 -2.53
C PHE A 96 -22.54 -3.75 -2.99
N ASP A 97 -22.84 -4.37 -4.12
CA ASP A 97 -24.18 -4.41 -4.68
C ASP A 97 -24.88 -5.71 -4.25
N GLY A 98 -26.10 -5.94 -4.77
CA GLY A 98 -26.93 -7.07 -4.36
C GLY A 98 -26.29 -8.46 -4.53
N ALA A 99 -25.15 -8.59 -5.23
CA ALA A 99 -24.45 -9.86 -5.42
C ALA A 99 -23.80 -10.42 -4.14
N PHE A 100 -23.58 -9.60 -3.11
CA PHE A 100 -22.96 -10.04 -1.85
C PHE A 100 -23.95 -10.46 -0.76
N LYS A 101 -25.25 -10.20 -0.98
CA LYS A 101 -26.32 -10.52 -0.04
C LYS A 101 -26.41 -12.02 0.21
N GLY A 102 -26.32 -12.46 1.47
CA GLY A 102 -26.34 -13.86 1.87
C GLY A 102 -25.01 -14.61 1.76
N THR A 103 -23.92 -13.94 1.38
CA THR A 103 -22.58 -14.54 1.39
C THR A 103 -21.88 -14.34 2.74
N PRO A 104 -20.87 -15.14 3.10
CA PRO A 104 -20.03 -14.89 4.29
C PRO A 104 -19.27 -13.55 4.27
N ALA A 105 -19.28 -12.84 3.15
CA ALA A 105 -18.66 -11.52 2.97
C ALA A 105 -19.69 -10.36 3.10
N GLU A 106 -20.97 -10.64 3.34
CA GLU A 106 -22.03 -9.63 3.46
C GLU A 106 -21.75 -8.59 4.56
N TRP A 107 -21.02 -8.96 5.61
CA TRP A 107 -20.66 -8.05 6.71
C TRP A 107 -19.79 -6.84 6.28
N LEU A 108 -19.18 -6.89 5.10
CA LEU A 108 -18.34 -5.82 4.55
C LEU A 108 -19.14 -4.65 3.95
N HIS A 109 -20.47 -4.74 3.87
CA HIS A 109 -21.36 -3.67 3.39
C HIS A 109 -21.52 -2.45 4.33
N ARG A 110 -20.74 -2.36 5.41
CA ARG A 110 -20.89 -1.30 6.43
C ARG A 110 -20.12 -0.04 6.10
#